data_AF-A0A9P9K189-F1
#
_entry.id   AF-A0A9P9K189-F1
#
_cell.length_a   1.000
_cell.length_b   1.000
_cell.length_c   1.000
_cell.angle_alpha   90.00
_cell.angle_beta   90.00
_cell.angle_gamma   90.00
#
_symmetry.space_group_name_H-M   'P 1'
#
loop_
_entity.id
_entity.type
_entity.pdbx_description
1 polymer ?
#
loop_
_entity_poly.entity_id
_entity_poly.type
_entity_poly.pdbx_seq_one_letter_code
_entity_poly.pdbx_strand_id
1 'polypeptide(L)'
;MWREWGKDRRVSDVLPEAEGHLLLPTPESRTEVRSFAQRAYEDYNHGAPRLYHLNILIRFNVLNAISRNAALVGFTAEGPCCPLDKHCPSLPWADPRSRPYPDWFHPTALRISVRHHPWIDLVPFPRMRDSILRAVGDDLLDHKALGIDVLNVQDNGCNAASLIIWDDAWDPRGWEASVPFLRKWAWLLQGCPGLLEATNSWRQKMGERKIAS
;
A
#
# COMPACT_ATOMS: atom_id res chain seq x y z
N MET A 1 11.49 -18.31 13.48
CA MET A 1 11.80 -17.42 12.36
C MET A 1 11.08 -16.05 12.49
N TRP A 2 10.84 -15.56 13.72
CA TRP A 2 10.16 -14.27 14.00
C TRP A 2 10.90 -13.44 15.08
N ARG A 3 12.16 -13.76 15.40
CA ARG A 3 12.89 -13.15 16.53
C ARG A 3 13.92 -12.09 16.12
N GLU A 4 14.17 -11.89 14.83
CA GLU A 4 15.30 -11.06 14.38
C GLU A 4 14.95 -10.10 13.23
N TRP A 5 13.82 -9.42 13.30
CA TRP A 5 13.57 -8.24 12.47
C TRP A 5 13.49 -6.98 13.35
N GLY A 6 14.50 -6.12 13.23
CA GLY A 6 14.40 -4.69 13.57
C GLY A 6 15.11 -4.16 14.81
N LYS A 7 16.19 -4.80 15.30
CA LYS A 7 17.02 -4.26 16.40
C LYS A 7 18.01 -3.15 16.00
N ASP A 8 17.97 -2.64 14.77
CA ASP A 8 18.74 -1.45 14.40
C ASP A 8 17.83 -0.25 14.10
N ARG A 9 18.02 0.80 14.90
CA ARG A 9 17.33 2.09 14.82
C ARG A 9 17.74 2.85 13.55
N ARG A 10 16.75 3.43 12.84
CA ARG A 10 16.59 4.88 12.58
C ARG A 10 15.70 5.17 11.35
N VAL A 11 14.39 4.94 11.46
CA VAL A 11 13.33 5.66 10.70
C VAL A 11 12.02 5.73 11.52
N SER A 12 11.83 4.83 12.47
CA SER A 12 10.73 4.85 13.47
C SER A 12 10.64 6.12 14.31
N ASP A 13 11.71 6.93 14.38
CA ASP A 13 11.76 8.13 15.22
C ASP A 13 11.25 9.39 14.49
N VAL A 14 10.97 9.30 13.18
CA VAL A 14 10.63 10.45 12.31
C VAL A 14 9.21 10.36 11.74
N LEU A 15 8.60 9.17 11.71
CA LEU A 15 7.26 8.96 11.16
C LEU A 15 6.27 8.67 12.29
N PRO A 16 5.07 9.28 12.27
CA PRO A 16 4.01 8.94 13.23
C PRO A 16 3.71 7.44 13.18
N GLU A 17 3.27 6.90 14.32
CA GLU A 17 2.75 5.54 14.37
C GLU A 17 1.73 5.36 13.24
N ALA A 18 1.82 4.24 12.51
CA ALA A 18 1.01 4.07 11.31
C ALA A 18 -0.46 3.84 11.68
N GLU A 19 -1.28 4.86 11.53
CA GLU A 19 -2.72 4.80 11.79
C GLU A 19 -3.49 4.45 10.51
N GLY A 20 -3.14 3.35 9.85
CA GLY A 20 -3.76 2.97 8.56
C GLY A 20 -5.27 2.81 8.64
N HIS A 21 -5.78 2.34 9.77
CA HIS A 21 -7.22 2.25 10.02
C HIS A 21 -7.96 3.57 9.79
N LEU A 22 -7.36 4.74 10.04
CA LEU A 22 -8.00 6.05 9.82
C LEU A 22 -8.30 6.35 8.35
N LEU A 23 -7.61 5.69 7.41
CA LEU A 23 -7.93 5.78 5.99
C LEU A 23 -9.28 5.15 5.66
N LEU A 24 -9.82 4.28 6.52
CA LEU A 24 -11.12 3.67 6.30
C LEU A 24 -12.26 4.69 6.43
N PRO A 25 -13.31 4.58 5.61
CA PRO A 25 -14.32 5.63 5.49
C PRO A 25 -15.25 5.73 6.71
N THR A 26 -15.52 4.62 7.40
CA THR A 26 -16.55 4.59 8.46
C THR A 26 -15.96 4.33 9.85
N PRO A 27 -16.48 4.94 10.93
CA PRO A 27 -16.06 4.65 12.31
C PRO A 27 -16.14 3.17 12.68
N GLU A 28 -17.14 2.46 12.16
CA GLU A 28 -17.35 1.04 12.40
C GLU A 28 -16.18 0.23 11.82
N SER A 29 -15.83 0.47 10.55
CA SER A 29 -14.71 -0.23 9.88
C SER A 29 -13.35 0.08 10.53
N ARG A 30 -13.14 1.32 10.99
CA ARG A 30 -11.97 1.73 11.78
C ARG A 30 -11.85 0.95 13.08
N THR A 31 -12.97 0.80 13.80
CA THR A 31 -13.03 0.10 15.08
C THR A 31 -12.86 -1.40 14.89
N GLU A 32 -13.48 -1.96 13.86
CA GLU A 32 -13.42 -3.38 13.53
C GLU A 32 -11.99 -3.83 13.21
N VAL A 33 -11.31 -3.12 12.29
CA VAL A 33 -9.94 -3.48 11.89
C VAL A 33 -8.95 -3.31 13.05
N ARG A 34 -9.13 -2.27 13.88
CA ARG A 34 -8.29 -2.04 15.06
C ARG A 34 -8.47 -3.16 16.08
N SER A 35 -9.71 -3.54 16.35
CA SER A 35 -10.04 -4.64 17.27
C SER A 35 -9.53 -5.98 16.75
N PHE A 36 -9.61 -6.20 15.43
CA PHE A 36 -9.04 -7.39 14.80
C PHE A 36 -7.52 -7.44 14.96
N ALA A 37 -6.81 -6.35 14.65
CA ALA A 37 -5.35 -6.30 14.76
C ALA A 37 -4.88 -6.55 16.20
N GLN A 38 -5.59 -5.97 17.17
CA GLN A 38 -5.33 -6.19 18.60
C GLN A 38 -5.48 -7.67 18.99
N ARG A 39 -6.58 -8.32 18.61
CA ARG A 39 -6.79 -9.75 18.88
C ARG A 39 -5.73 -10.63 18.21
N ALA A 40 -5.36 -10.32 16.97
CA ALA A 40 -4.34 -11.07 16.25
C ALA A 40 -2.96 -10.95 16.92
N TYR A 41 -2.63 -9.77 17.44
CA TYR A 41 -1.40 -9.53 18.20
C TYR A 41 -1.40 -10.25 19.55
N GLU A 42 -2.53 -10.24 20.26
CA GLU A 42 -2.71 -11.00 21.50
C GLU A 42 -2.53 -12.49 21.26
N ASP A 43 -3.22 -13.07 20.28
CA ASP A 43 -3.08 -14.49 19.92
C ASP A 43 -1.61 -14.84 19.57
N TYR A 44 -0.90 -13.97 18.85
CA TYR A 44 0.52 -14.15 18.56
C TYR A 44 1.38 -14.17 19.83
N ASN A 45 1.16 -13.22 20.75
CA ASN A 45 1.91 -13.14 22.02
C ASN A 45 1.66 -14.34 22.94
N HIS A 46 0.47 -14.93 22.87
CA HIS A 46 0.14 -16.17 23.58
C HIS A 46 0.65 -17.44 22.86
N GLY A 47 1.37 -17.30 21.74
CA GLY A 47 1.89 -18.44 20.98
C GLY A 47 0.81 -19.21 20.19
N ALA A 48 -0.35 -18.59 19.95
CA ALA A 48 -1.49 -19.18 19.27
C ALA A 48 -1.89 -18.41 17.99
N PRO A 49 -0.96 -18.10 17.05
CA PRO A 49 -1.31 -17.38 15.83
C PRO A 49 -2.28 -18.21 14.97
N ARG A 50 -3.31 -17.55 14.43
CA ARG A 50 -4.35 -18.21 13.64
C ARG A 50 -4.14 -17.94 12.16
N LEU A 51 -4.16 -18.99 11.34
CA LEU A 51 -3.91 -18.87 9.89
C LEU A 51 -4.94 -18.00 9.18
N TYR A 52 -6.20 -18.03 9.61
CA TYR A 52 -7.25 -17.20 9.04
C TYR A 52 -7.11 -15.71 9.41
N HIS A 53 -6.15 -15.32 10.25
CA HIS A 53 -5.82 -13.91 10.43
C HIS A 53 -4.97 -13.37 9.28
N LEU A 54 -4.26 -14.24 8.56
CA LEU A 54 -3.17 -13.85 7.66
C LEU A 54 -3.63 -12.97 6.50
N ASN A 55 -4.76 -13.32 5.86
CA ASN A 55 -5.36 -12.55 4.77
C ASN A 55 -5.71 -11.12 5.19
N ILE A 56 -6.28 -10.94 6.39
CA ILE A 56 -6.65 -9.62 6.91
C ILE A 56 -5.38 -8.86 7.35
N LEU A 57 -4.43 -9.52 8.01
CA LEU A 57 -3.18 -8.91 8.44
C LEU A 57 -2.33 -8.40 7.27
N ILE A 58 -2.23 -9.16 6.18
CA ILE A 58 -1.53 -8.73 4.96
C ILE A 58 -2.13 -7.42 4.44
N ARG A 59 -3.47 -7.37 4.33
CA ARG A 59 -4.19 -6.18 3.86
C ARG A 59 -4.05 -5.00 4.82
N PHE A 60 -4.12 -5.27 6.12
CA PHE A 60 -3.92 -4.25 7.15
C PHE A 60 -2.51 -3.67 7.11
N ASN A 61 -1.49 -4.50 6.88
CA ASN A 61 -0.11 -4.04 6.71
C ASN A 61 0.05 -3.16 5.47
N VAL A 62 -0.60 -3.52 4.36
CA VAL A 62 -0.65 -2.65 3.16
C VAL A 62 -1.35 -1.32 3.47
N LEU A 63 -2.49 -1.34 4.17
CA LEU A 63 -3.19 -0.12 4.55
C LEU A 63 -2.32 0.80 5.43
N ASN A 64 -1.58 0.22 6.38
CA ASN A 64 -0.62 0.95 7.21
C ASN A 64 0.54 1.51 6.37
N ALA A 65 1.04 0.76 5.40
CA ALA A 65 2.08 1.23 4.47
C ALA A 65 1.58 2.43 3.64
N ILE A 66 0.36 2.34 3.11
CA ILE A 66 -0.26 3.45 2.38
C ILE A 66 -0.46 4.68 3.27
N SER A 67 -0.83 4.51 4.54
CA SER A 67 -0.95 5.62 5.50
C SER A 67 0.39 6.29 5.80
N ARG A 68 1.48 5.50 5.92
CA ARG A 68 2.85 6.06 6.03
C ARG A 68 3.22 6.87 4.79
N ASN A 69 2.90 6.36 3.60
CA ASN A 69 3.12 7.08 2.35
C ASN A 69 2.28 8.37 2.30
N ALA A 70 1.05 8.35 2.83
CA ALA A 70 0.21 9.54 2.95
C ALA A 70 0.88 10.60 3.82
N ALA A 71 1.37 10.23 5.01
CA ALA A 71 2.11 11.13 5.89
C ALA A 71 3.35 11.75 5.20
N LEU A 72 4.10 10.96 4.43
CA LEU A 72 5.26 11.44 3.67
C LEU A 72 4.90 12.46 2.58
N VAL A 73 3.74 12.31 1.94
CA VAL A 73 3.28 13.22 0.88
C VAL A 73 2.61 14.47 1.48
N GLY A 74 2.40 14.52 2.80
CA GLY A 74 1.82 15.65 3.53
C GLY A 74 0.36 15.49 3.92
N PHE A 75 -0.20 14.27 3.83
CA PHE A 75 -1.53 13.97 4.34
C PHE A 75 -1.50 13.62 5.81
N THR A 76 -2.38 14.23 6.60
CA THR A 76 -2.67 13.77 7.95
C THR A 76 -3.91 12.89 7.93
N ALA A 77 -3.83 11.74 8.61
CA ALA A 77 -4.94 10.81 8.70
C ALA A 77 -6.14 11.37 9.50
N GLU A 78 -5.91 12.41 10.30
CA GLU A 78 -6.91 13.16 11.07
C GLU A 78 -7.47 14.41 10.34
N GLY A 79 -6.99 14.69 9.12
CA GLY A 79 -7.41 15.87 8.36
C GLY A 79 -8.83 15.74 7.77
N PRO A 80 -9.46 16.86 7.35
CA PRO A 80 -10.79 16.88 6.72
C PRO A 80 -10.81 16.18 5.35
N CYS A 81 -9.68 15.66 4.89
CA CYS A 81 -9.49 15.03 3.60
C CYS A 81 -8.79 13.70 3.79
N CYS A 82 -9.58 12.64 3.90
CA CYS A 82 -9.05 11.30 3.74
C CYS A 82 -8.57 11.14 2.29
N PRO A 83 -7.34 10.63 2.02
CA PRO A 83 -6.88 10.34 0.67
C PRO A 83 -7.78 9.35 -0.10
N LEU A 84 -8.62 8.60 0.63
CA LEU A 84 -9.61 7.66 0.10
C LEU A 84 -11.01 8.29 -0.08
N ASP A 85 -11.20 9.57 0.23
CA ASP A 85 -12.43 10.31 -0.05
C ASP A 85 -12.42 10.91 -1.47
N LYS A 86 -13.56 10.83 -2.15
CA LYS A 86 -13.80 11.34 -3.50
C LYS A 86 -13.78 12.87 -3.56
N HIS A 87 -13.96 13.54 -2.40
CA HIS A 87 -14.02 15.01 -2.29
C HIS A 87 -12.70 15.65 -1.86
N CYS A 88 -11.64 14.86 -1.71
CA CYS A 88 -10.33 15.42 -1.38
C CYS A 88 -9.86 16.37 -2.51
N PRO A 89 -9.53 17.64 -2.21
CA PRO A 89 -8.93 18.55 -3.17
C PRO A 89 -7.62 17.98 -3.74
N SER A 90 -7.21 18.49 -4.91
CA SER A 90 -5.89 18.22 -5.46
C SER A 90 -4.80 18.46 -4.41
N LEU A 91 -3.94 17.45 -4.26
CA LEU A 91 -2.83 17.35 -3.30
C LEU A 91 -2.26 18.71 -2.84
N PRO A 92 -2.25 19.03 -1.53
CA PRO A 92 -1.27 19.96 -0.98
C PRO A 92 0.06 19.20 -0.97
N TRP A 93 0.69 19.12 -2.14
CA TRP A 93 1.95 18.44 -2.32
C TRP A 93 2.98 18.99 -1.33
N ALA A 94 3.46 18.19 -0.38
CA ALA A 94 4.60 18.56 0.46
C ALA A 94 5.76 18.96 -0.45
N ASP A 95 6.40 20.12 -0.26
CA ASP A 95 7.46 20.63 -1.14
C ASP A 95 8.41 19.47 -1.49
N PRO A 96 8.57 19.07 -2.78
CA PRO A 96 9.42 17.94 -3.11
C PRO A 96 10.89 18.21 -2.75
N ARG A 97 11.22 19.45 -2.39
CA ARG A 97 12.53 19.88 -1.87
C ARG A 97 12.65 19.73 -0.35
N SER A 98 11.56 19.47 0.38
CA SER A 98 11.61 19.15 1.81
C SER A 98 12.27 17.78 1.98
N ARG A 99 13.33 17.70 2.80
CA ARG A 99 13.98 16.41 3.10
C ARG A 99 13.38 15.82 4.38
N PRO A 100 13.24 14.48 4.48
CA PRO A 100 13.55 13.46 3.46
C PRO A 100 12.32 13.13 2.59
N TYR A 101 12.26 13.65 1.36
CA TYR A 101 11.27 13.21 0.37
C TYR A 101 11.82 12.01 -0.41
N PRO A 102 11.19 10.82 -0.39
CA PRO A 102 11.69 9.69 -1.14
C PRO A 102 11.58 9.94 -2.66
N ASP A 103 12.63 9.60 -3.41
CA ASP A 103 12.70 9.81 -4.86
C ASP A 103 11.48 9.20 -5.60
N TRP A 104 10.98 8.08 -5.08
CA TRP A 104 9.83 7.33 -5.63
C TRP A 104 8.52 8.08 -5.56
N PHE A 105 8.40 9.10 -4.71
CA PHE A 105 7.16 9.83 -4.61
C PHE A 105 7.09 11.02 -5.56
N HIS A 106 8.21 11.54 -6.09
CA HIS A 106 8.28 12.79 -6.85
C HIS A 106 7.17 12.92 -7.91
N PRO A 107 6.67 14.14 -8.15
CA PRO A 107 5.63 14.36 -9.15
C PRO A 107 6.09 13.95 -10.52
N THR A 108 5.31 13.08 -11.15
CA THR A 108 5.39 12.94 -12.60
C THR A 108 4.63 14.09 -13.24
N ALA A 109 5.03 14.48 -14.45
CA ALA A 109 4.34 15.53 -15.21
C ALA A 109 2.86 15.19 -15.43
N LEU A 110 2.56 13.90 -15.69
CA LEU A 110 1.19 13.43 -15.91
C LEU A 110 0.32 13.65 -14.67
N ARG A 111 0.83 13.31 -13.48
CA ARG A 111 0.10 13.46 -12.23
C ARG A 111 -0.23 14.92 -11.91
N ILE A 112 0.65 15.86 -12.27
CA ILE A 112 0.37 17.30 -12.10
C ILE A 112 -0.75 17.76 -13.04
N SER A 113 -0.83 17.18 -14.24
CA SER A 113 -1.77 17.63 -15.29
C SER A 113 -3.18 17.05 -15.21
N VAL A 114 -3.38 15.93 -14.49
CA VAL A 114 -4.64 15.18 -14.50
C VAL A 114 -5.28 15.21 -13.11
N ARG A 115 -6.60 15.49 -13.02
CA ARG A 115 -7.36 15.31 -11.77
C ARG A 115 -7.62 13.82 -11.56
N HIS A 116 -7.26 13.29 -10.40
CA HIS A 116 -7.38 11.87 -10.07
C HIS A 116 -7.63 11.66 -8.57
N HIS A 117 -7.92 10.42 -8.18
CA HIS A 117 -8.15 10.07 -6.79
C HIS A 117 -6.82 10.03 -6.01
N PRO A 118 -6.68 10.71 -4.85
CA PRO A 118 -5.38 10.85 -4.17
C PRO A 118 -4.69 9.55 -3.74
N TRP A 119 -5.45 8.46 -3.53
CA TRP A 119 -4.86 7.18 -3.15
C TRP A 119 -3.84 6.67 -4.17
N ILE A 120 -4.00 7.03 -5.46
CA ILE A 120 -3.08 6.67 -6.53
C ILE A 120 -1.68 7.21 -6.23
N ASP A 121 -1.59 8.39 -5.60
CA ASP A 121 -0.31 9.04 -5.32
C ASP A 121 0.47 8.37 -4.21
N LEU A 122 -0.20 7.59 -3.38
CA LEU A 122 0.34 6.84 -2.25
C LEU A 122 0.99 5.52 -2.66
N VAL A 123 0.80 5.10 -3.92
CA VAL A 123 1.42 3.91 -4.50
C VAL A 123 2.90 4.23 -4.82
N PRO A 124 3.88 3.52 -4.24
CA PRO A 124 5.30 3.85 -4.36
C PRO A 124 5.93 3.37 -5.69
N PHE A 125 5.17 3.46 -6.79
CA PHE A 125 5.60 3.00 -8.12
C PHE A 125 5.30 4.09 -9.16
N PRO A 126 6.22 5.02 -9.44
CA PRO A 126 6.00 6.14 -10.36
C PRO A 126 5.38 5.75 -11.71
N ARG A 127 5.91 4.71 -12.35
CA ARG A 127 5.45 4.25 -13.66
C ARG A 127 4.08 3.56 -13.60
N MET A 128 3.81 2.82 -12.53
CA MET A 128 2.48 2.22 -12.30
C MET A 128 1.44 3.31 -12.07
N ARG A 129 1.76 4.34 -11.27
CA ARG A 129 0.90 5.53 -11.09
C ARG A 129 0.56 6.17 -12.43
N ASP A 130 1.55 6.45 -13.26
CA ASP A 130 1.32 7.00 -14.59
C ASP A 130 0.47 6.10 -15.47
N SER A 131 0.66 4.78 -15.41
CA SER A 131 -0.13 3.81 -16.18
C SER A 131 -1.58 3.76 -15.72
N ILE A 132 -1.82 3.82 -14.41
CA ILE A 132 -3.16 3.97 -13.82
C ILE A 132 -3.81 5.26 -14.33
N LEU A 133 -3.11 6.39 -14.27
CA LEU A 133 -3.66 7.69 -14.69
C LEU A 133 -4.05 7.72 -16.16
N ARG A 134 -3.21 7.15 -17.06
CA ARG A 134 -3.55 7.03 -18.49
C ARG A 134 -4.77 6.13 -18.68
N ALA A 135 -4.77 4.95 -18.07
CA ALA A 135 -5.86 3.99 -18.22
C ALA A 135 -7.19 4.52 -17.67
N VAL A 136 -7.18 5.34 -16.62
CA VAL A 136 -8.38 6.04 -16.13
C VAL A 136 -8.83 7.11 -17.12
N GLY A 137 -7.90 7.90 -17.68
CA GLY A 137 -8.22 8.92 -18.68
C GLY A 137 -8.79 8.35 -19.98
N ASP A 138 -8.34 7.16 -20.37
CA ASP A 138 -8.78 6.44 -21.56
C ASP A 138 -10.03 5.56 -21.31
N ASP A 139 -10.63 5.61 -20.10
CA ASP A 139 -11.78 4.80 -19.67
C ASP A 139 -11.56 3.27 -19.74
N LEU A 140 -10.29 2.85 -19.62
CA LEU A 140 -9.87 1.44 -19.62
C LEU A 140 -9.78 0.83 -18.22
N LEU A 141 -9.81 1.65 -17.17
CA LEU A 141 -9.65 1.23 -15.78
C LEU A 141 -10.68 1.86 -14.86
N ASP A 142 -11.48 1.01 -14.19
CA ASP A 142 -12.16 1.43 -12.96
C ASP A 142 -11.15 1.51 -11.80
N HIS A 143 -10.69 2.73 -11.50
CA HIS A 143 -9.78 2.98 -10.39
C HIS A 143 -10.33 2.50 -9.03
N LYS A 144 -11.65 2.39 -8.86
CA LYS A 144 -12.23 1.88 -7.60
C LYS A 144 -11.99 0.39 -7.44
N ALA A 145 -12.11 -0.38 -8.52
CA ALA A 145 -11.85 -1.82 -8.51
C ALA A 145 -10.39 -2.13 -8.12
N LEU A 146 -9.42 -1.36 -8.65
CA LEU A 146 -8.02 -1.48 -8.26
C LEU A 146 -7.80 -1.00 -6.81
N GLY A 147 -8.42 0.13 -6.44
CA GLY A 147 -8.35 0.66 -5.08
C GLY A 147 -8.85 -0.34 -4.04
N ILE A 148 -9.91 -1.12 -4.33
CA ILE A 148 -10.39 -2.19 -3.46
C ILE A 148 -9.33 -3.27 -3.26
N ASP A 149 -8.67 -3.73 -4.33
CA ASP A 149 -7.67 -4.80 -4.20
C ASP A 149 -6.41 -4.33 -3.45
N VAL A 150 -6.10 -3.03 -3.48
CA VAL A 150 -4.96 -2.44 -2.77
C VAL A 150 -5.29 -2.07 -1.32
N LEU A 151 -6.45 -1.47 -1.07
CA LEU A 151 -6.74 -0.74 0.18
C LEU A 151 -7.77 -1.43 1.08
N ASN A 152 -8.58 -2.34 0.55
CA ASN A 152 -9.60 -2.99 1.35
C ASN A 152 -8.98 -4.02 2.31
N VAL A 153 -9.40 -3.96 3.58
CA VAL A 153 -8.95 -4.84 4.67
C VAL A 153 -9.92 -5.95 5.02
N GLN A 154 -11.11 -5.95 4.43
CA GLN A 154 -12.09 -7.01 4.68
C GLN A 154 -11.59 -8.38 4.19
N ASP A 155 -12.06 -9.43 4.86
CA ASP A 155 -11.83 -10.79 4.40
C ASP A 155 -12.54 -11.02 3.07
N ASN A 156 -11.76 -11.26 2.03
CA ASN A 156 -12.22 -11.64 0.70
C ASN A 156 -11.61 -12.98 0.23
N GLY A 157 -11.18 -13.80 1.18
CA GLY A 157 -10.57 -15.10 0.96
C GLY A 157 -9.07 -15.05 0.68
N CYS A 158 -8.42 -16.20 0.88
CA CYS A 158 -6.97 -16.36 0.72
C CYS A 158 -6.44 -16.19 -0.71
N ASN A 159 -7.32 -16.24 -1.72
CA ASN A 159 -6.97 -16.13 -3.14
C ASN A 159 -7.34 -14.78 -3.76
N ALA A 160 -7.64 -13.77 -2.94
CA ALA A 160 -7.94 -12.45 -3.44
C ALA A 160 -6.70 -11.72 -3.96
N ALA A 161 -6.92 -10.82 -4.91
CA ALA A 161 -5.89 -9.89 -5.35
C ALA A 161 -5.48 -8.98 -4.18
N SER A 162 -4.18 -8.89 -3.93
CA SER A 162 -3.59 -8.06 -2.90
C SER A 162 -2.13 -7.76 -3.22
N LEU A 163 -1.64 -6.68 -2.62
CA LEU A 163 -0.22 -6.48 -2.43
C LEU A 163 0.21 -7.04 -1.07
N ILE A 164 1.50 -7.20 -0.89
CA ILE A 164 2.17 -7.61 0.35
C ILE A 164 3.31 -6.61 0.56
N ILE A 165 3.46 -6.13 1.79
CA ILE A 165 4.58 -5.29 2.20
C ILE A 165 5.47 -6.08 3.13
N TRP A 166 6.76 -6.10 2.80
CA TRP A 166 7.82 -6.77 3.56
C TRP A 166 8.75 -5.79 4.26
N ASP A 167 8.89 -4.57 3.75
CA ASP A 167 9.87 -3.58 4.22
C ASP A 167 9.28 -2.16 4.26
N ASP A 168 10.11 -1.13 4.16
CA ASP A 168 9.70 0.27 4.12
C ASP A 168 8.62 0.57 3.07
N ALA A 169 7.57 1.25 3.50
CA ALA A 169 6.37 1.51 2.70
C ALA A 169 6.64 2.34 1.43
N TRP A 170 7.65 3.23 1.49
CA TRP A 170 8.00 4.12 0.40
C TRP A 170 9.02 3.54 -0.57
N ASP A 171 9.63 2.38 -0.25
CA ASP A 171 10.59 1.72 -1.12
C ASP A 171 9.86 0.66 -1.97
N PRO A 172 9.79 0.81 -3.31
CA PRO A 172 9.18 -0.18 -4.20
C PRO A 172 9.72 -1.60 -4.01
N ARG A 173 10.98 -1.76 -3.56
CA ARG A 173 11.62 -3.07 -3.34
C ARG A 173 11.03 -3.82 -2.14
N GLY A 174 10.36 -3.11 -1.23
CA GLY A 174 9.68 -3.68 -0.07
C GLY A 174 8.37 -4.37 -0.40
N TRP A 175 7.88 -4.29 -1.65
CA TRP A 175 6.55 -4.76 -2.02
C TRP A 175 6.58 -6.05 -2.85
N GLU A 176 5.55 -6.85 -2.70
CA GLU A 176 5.26 -8.03 -3.52
C GLU A 176 3.80 -7.99 -3.97
N ALA A 177 3.54 -8.42 -5.21
CA ALA A 177 2.20 -8.61 -5.73
C ALA A 177 1.80 -10.08 -5.67
N SER A 178 0.59 -10.36 -5.16
CA SER A 178 0.06 -11.73 -5.18
C SER A 178 -0.19 -12.19 -6.62
N VAL A 179 -0.15 -13.51 -6.86
CA VAL A 179 -0.46 -14.07 -8.20
C VAL A 179 -1.85 -13.64 -8.69
N PRO A 180 -2.92 -13.65 -7.89
CA PRO A 180 -4.22 -13.09 -8.29
C PRO A 180 -4.17 -11.60 -8.65
N PHE A 181 -3.36 -10.80 -7.94
CA PHE A 181 -3.17 -9.38 -8.26
C PHE A 181 -2.53 -9.21 -9.64
N LEU A 182 -1.46 -9.95 -9.92
CA LEU A 182 -0.79 -9.89 -11.23
C LEU A 182 -1.70 -10.37 -12.36
N ARG A 183 -2.48 -11.44 -12.16
CA ARG A 183 -3.45 -11.88 -13.18
C ARG A 183 -4.45 -10.80 -13.57
N LYS A 184 -4.86 -9.96 -12.62
CA LYS A 184 -5.86 -8.90 -12.84
C LYS A 184 -5.24 -7.60 -13.35
N TRP A 185 -4.04 -7.26 -12.88
CA TRP A 185 -3.47 -5.91 -13.00
C TRP A 185 -2.10 -5.83 -13.67
N ALA A 186 -1.48 -6.95 -14.10
CA ALA A 186 -0.14 -6.94 -14.70
C ALA A 186 -0.01 -6.05 -15.94
N TRP A 187 -1.10 -5.82 -16.68
CA TRP A 187 -1.11 -4.92 -17.82
C TRP A 187 -0.80 -3.46 -17.43
N LEU A 188 -1.08 -3.04 -16.19
CA LEU A 188 -0.69 -1.74 -15.64
C LEU A 188 0.81 -1.65 -15.30
N LEU A 189 1.52 -2.78 -15.33
CA LEU A 189 2.96 -2.88 -15.03
C LEU A 189 3.81 -2.92 -16.31
N GLN A 190 3.20 -2.81 -17.48
CA GLN A 190 3.94 -2.75 -18.74
C GLN A 190 4.91 -1.56 -18.73
N GLY A 191 6.18 -1.82 -19.01
CA GLY A 191 7.25 -0.81 -18.92
C GLY A 191 7.65 -0.43 -17.49
N CYS A 192 7.14 -1.13 -16.46
CA CYS A 192 7.52 -0.98 -15.06
C CYS A 192 7.86 -2.35 -14.45
N PRO A 193 9.08 -2.89 -14.69
CA PRO A 193 9.43 -4.19 -14.16
C PRO A 193 9.58 -4.19 -12.63
N GLY A 194 9.72 -3.02 -12.00
CA GLY A 194 10.05 -2.88 -10.57
C GLY A 194 9.16 -3.69 -9.62
N LEU A 195 7.83 -3.68 -9.78
CA LEU A 195 6.95 -4.47 -8.90
C LEU A 195 7.11 -5.98 -9.16
N LEU A 196 7.30 -6.42 -10.40
CA LEU A 196 7.51 -7.83 -10.74
C LEU A 196 8.91 -8.30 -10.29
N GLU A 197 9.92 -7.45 -10.40
CA GLU A 197 11.28 -7.70 -9.91
C GLU A 197 11.32 -7.81 -8.38
N ALA A 198 10.64 -6.89 -7.68
CA ALA A 198 10.49 -6.94 -6.22
C ALA A 198 9.73 -8.20 -5.79
N THR A 199 8.61 -8.50 -6.46
CA THR A 199 7.85 -9.75 -6.28
C THR A 199 8.74 -10.98 -6.44
N ASN A 200 9.48 -11.07 -7.54
CA ASN A 200 10.37 -12.20 -7.80
C ASN A 200 11.49 -12.30 -6.77
N SER A 201 12.01 -11.18 -6.28
CA SER A 201 13.05 -11.15 -5.25
C SER A 201 12.55 -11.74 -3.93
N TRP A 202 11.35 -11.36 -3.48
CA TRP A 202 10.74 -11.91 -2.26
C TRP A 202 10.36 -13.38 -2.41
N ARG A 203 9.75 -13.76 -3.54
CA ARG A 203 9.44 -15.17 -3.85
C ARG A 203 10.69 -16.05 -3.79
N GLN A 204 11.81 -15.60 -4.37
CA GLN A 204 13.06 -16.35 -4.31
C GLN A 204 13.63 -16.46 -2.89
N LYS A 205 13.58 -15.40 -2.07
CA LYS A 205 13.99 -15.45 -0.66
C LYS A 205 13.19 -16.49 0.13
N MET A 206 11.94 -16.71 -0.24
CA MET A 206 11.04 -17.71 0.35
C MET A 206 11.15 -19.10 -0.28
N GLY A 207 12.06 -19.31 -1.25
CA GLY A 207 12.22 -20.59 -1.95
C GLY A 207 11.13 -20.87 -3.00
N GLU A 208 10.34 -19.87 -3.37
CA GLU A 208 9.33 -19.99 -4.41
C GLU A 208 9.88 -19.73 -5.82
N ARG A 209 9.20 -20.30 -6.83
CA ARG A 209 9.51 -20.04 -8.24
C ARG A 209 9.15 -18.60 -8.63
N LYS A 210 9.98 -18.02 -9.49
CA LYS A 210 9.70 -16.74 -10.16
C LYS A 210 8.42 -16.82 -10.99
N ILE A 211 7.74 -15.69 -11.08
CA ILE A 211 6.67 -15.43 -12.03
C ILE A 211 7.35 -14.94 -13.31
N ALA A 212 7.08 -15.61 -14.42
CA ALA A 212 7.63 -15.22 -15.72
C ALA A 212 7.04 -13.88 -16.18
N SER A 213 7.87 -13.07 -16.84
CA SER A 213 7.48 -11.84 -17.54
C SER A 213 6.84 -12.13 -18.88
#